data_AF-A0A823A0W2-F1
#
_entry.id   AF-A0A823A0W2-F1
#
_cell.length_a   1.000
_cell.length_b   1.000
_cell.length_c   1.000
_cell.angle_alpha   90.00
_cell.angle_beta   90.00
_cell.angle_gamma   90.00
#
_symmetry.space_group_name_H-M   'P 1'
#
loop_
_entity.id
_entity.type
_entity.pdbx_description
1 polymer ?
#
loop_
_entity_poly.entity_id
_entity_poly.type
_entity_poly.pdbx_seq_one_letter_code
_entity_poly.pdbx_strand_id
1 'polypeptide(L)'
;MARPSPNDILEWHYVLEGSDGTPFAGGYYYGKIKFPPEYPFKPPSISMITPNGRFITQKKICLSMSDFHPESWNPMWSVSR
;
A
#
# COMPACT_ATOMS: atom_id res chain seq x y z
N MET A 1 -7.10 7.65 -0.38
CA MET A 1 -6.89 8.02 -1.81
C MET A 1 -5.49 7.59 -2.25
N ALA A 2 -5.31 7.12 -3.49
CA ALA A 2 -4.00 6.73 -4.04
C ALA A 2 -3.73 7.37 -5.42
N ARG A 3 -2.47 7.75 -5.70
CA ARG A 3 -2.05 8.38 -6.96
C ARG A 3 -0.62 7.95 -7.37
N PRO A 4 -0.32 7.85 -8.68
CA PRO A 4 1.04 7.60 -9.14
C PRO A 4 1.98 8.77 -8.84
N SER A 5 3.26 8.46 -8.65
CA SER A 5 4.34 9.44 -8.62
C SER A 5 4.48 10.12 -9.98
N PRO A 6 4.74 11.44 -10.05
CA PRO A 6 4.97 12.14 -11.32
C PRO A 6 6.16 11.58 -12.12
N ASN A 7 7.12 10.95 -11.45
CA ASN A 7 8.39 10.51 -12.04
C ASN A 7 8.46 8.99 -12.26
N ASP A 8 7.54 8.21 -11.68
CA ASP A 8 7.52 6.76 -11.79
C ASP A 8 6.09 6.23 -11.68
N ILE A 9 5.54 5.74 -12.80
CA ILE A 9 4.18 5.19 -12.85
C ILE A 9 4.02 3.89 -12.04
N LEU A 10 5.13 3.19 -11.73
CA LEU A 10 5.14 1.98 -10.92
C LEU A 10 5.30 2.28 -9.42
N GLU A 11 5.46 3.55 -9.04
CA GLU A 11 5.41 3.98 -7.66
C GLU A 11 4.16 4.82 -7.43
N TRP A 12 3.29 4.35 -6.55
CA TRP A 12 2.09 5.09 -6.15
C TRP A 12 2.17 5.45 -4.68
N HIS A 13 1.54 6.57 -4.34
CA HIS A 13 1.46 7.08 -2.98
C HIS A 13 0.00 7.13 -2.56
N TYR A 14 -0.27 6.80 -1.30
CA TYR A 14 -1.62 6.79 -0.75
C TYR A 14 -1.68 7.46 0.62
N VAL A 15 -2.87 7.95 0.96
CA VAL A 15 -3.23 8.38 2.30
C VAL A 15 -4.35 7.50 2.81
N LEU A 16 -4.13 6.92 3.98
CA LEU A 16 -5.11 6.19 4.79
C LEU A 16 -5.58 7.08 5.92
N GLU A 17 -6.88 7.26 6.04
CA GLU A 17 -7.52 7.92 7.18
C GLU A 17 -7.82 6.88 8.25
N GLY A 18 -7.50 7.20 9.50
CA GLY A 18 -7.76 6.30 10.62
C GLY A 18 -9.25 6.22 10.91
N SER A 19 -9.75 4.99 11.01
CA SER A 19 -11.18 4.72 11.22
C SER A 19 -11.66 5.15 12.60
N ASP A 20 -12.89 5.66 12.66
CA ASP A 20 -13.58 6.02 13.89
C ASP A 20 -13.65 4.85 14.88
N GLY A 21 -13.55 5.15 16.17
CA GLY A 21 -13.56 4.15 17.23
C GLY A 21 -12.26 3.34 17.38
N THR A 22 -11.24 3.63 16.58
CA THR A 22 -9.89 3.05 16.74
C THR A 22 -8.93 4.07 17.37
N PRO A 23 -7.80 3.64 17.96
CA PRO A 23 -6.75 4.56 18.41
C PRO A 23 -6.13 5.44 17.30
N PHE A 24 -6.47 5.17 16.03
CA PHE A 24 -5.98 5.89 14.87
C PHE A 24 -6.95 6.97 14.38
N ALA A 25 -8.15 7.07 14.96
CA ALA A 25 -9.20 8.01 14.54
C ALA A 25 -8.68 9.45 14.44
N GLY A 26 -9.04 10.15 13.36
CA GLY A 26 -8.56 11.52 13.06
C GLY A 26 -7.11 11.60 12.54
N GLY A 27 -6.40 10.47 12.44
CA GLY A 27 -5.06 10.39 11.87
C GLY A 27 -5.06 10.27 10.35
N TYR A 28 -4.05 10.86 9.70
CA TYR A 28 -3.77 10.68 8.27
C TYR A 28 -2.39 10.05 8.09
N TYR A 29 -2.36 8.89 7.44
CA TYR A 29 -1.15 8.08 7.33
C TYR A 29 -0.76 7.90 5.88
N TYR A 30 0.40 8.44 5.54
CA TYR A 30 0.99 8.35 4.22
C TYR A 30 1.73 7.03 4.03
N GLY A 31 1.56 6.42 2.87
CA GLY A 31 2.27 5.22 2.47
C GLY A 31 2.49 5.17 0.97
N LYS A 32 3.18 4.11 0.54
CA LYS A 32 3.48 3.87 -0.87
C LYS A 32 3.20 2.43 -1.29
N ILE A 33 2.82 2.28 -2.54
CA ILE A 33 2.66 1.03 -3.25
C ILE A 33 3.72 1.01 -4.36
N LYS A 34 4.52 -0.05 -4.43
CA LYS A 34 5.49 -0.24 -5.51
C LYS A 34 5.12 -1.46 -6.32
N PHE A 35 4.79 -1.23 -7.58
CA PHE A 35 4.43 -2.25 -8.56
C PHE A 35 5.70 -2.85 -9.17
N PRO A 36 5.79 -4.18 -9.29
CA PRO A 36 6.81 -4.79 -10.11
C PRO A 36 6.52 -4.52 -11.61
N PRO A 37 7.53 -4.57 -12.49
CA PRO A 37 7.32 -4.46 -13.94
C PRO A 37 6.33 -5.47 -14.52
N GLU A 38 6.16 -6.62 -13.85
CA GLU A 38 5.24 -7.68 -14.25
C GLU A 38 3.81 -7.52 -13.70
N TYR A 39 3.47 -6.39 -13.05
CA TYR A 39 2.10 -6.12 -12.64
C TYR A 39 1.15 -6.07 -13.86
N PRO A 40 -0.04 -6.70 -13.82
CA PRO A 40 -0.71 -7.30 -12.65
C PRO A 40 -0.45 -8.79 -12.44
N PHE A 41 0.48 -9.43 -13.16
CA PHE A 41 0.78 -10.86 -12.97
C PHE A 41 1.56 -11.15 -11.67
N LYS A 42 2.28 -10.16 -11.14
CA LYS A 42 2.89 -10.21 -9.80
C LYS A 42 2.27 -9.14 -8.88
N PRO A 43 2.11 -9.44 -7.59
CA PRO A 43 1.56 -8.48 -6.63
C PRO A 43 2.48 -7.28 -6.39
N PRO A 44 1.94 -6.13 -5.98
CA PRO A 44 2.73 -5.00 -5.53
C PRO A 44 3.28 -5.21 -4.11
N SER A 45 4.27 -4.40 -3.73
CA SER A 45 4.68 -4.23 -2.33
C SER A 45 4.04 -2.98 -1.73
N ILE A 46 3.65 -3.04 -0.46
CA ILE A 46 2.96 -1.96 0.26
C ILE A 46 3.78 -1.59 1.50
N SER A 47 3.94 -0.29 1.78
CA SER A 47 4.68 0.17 2.97
C SER A 47 4.15 1.50 3.50
N MET A 48 4.29 1.71 4.82
CA MET A 48 3.93 2.97 5.48
C MET A 48 5.13 3.91 5.53
N ILE A 49 4.89 5.21 5.38
CA ILE A 49 5.90 6.25 5.54
C ILE A 49 5.66 7.03 6.84
N THR A 50 4.41 7.41 7.13
CA THR A 50 4.07 8.06 8.40
C THR A 50 4.18 7.07 9.57
N PRO A 51 4.93 7.40 10.65
CA PRO A 51 4.89 6.64 11.88
C PRO A 51 3.47 6.55 12.43
N ASN A 52 2.99 5.32 12.64
CA ASN A 52 1.58 5.06 13.00
C ASN A 52 1.43 4.10 14.19
N GLY A 53 2.53 3.70 14.82
CA GLY A 53 2.51 2.78 15.97
C GLY A 53 2.17 1.31 15.63
N ARG A 54 1.68 1.00 14.42
CA ARG A 54 1.29 -0.35 14.00
C ARG A 54 2.28 -1.03 13.06
N PHE A 55 2.90 -0.26 12.16
CA PHE A 55 3.85 -0.75 11.16
C PHE A 55 5.18 -0.03 11.25
N ILE A 56 6.27 -0.77 11.02
CA ILE A 56 7.61 -0.19 10.86
C ILE A 56 7.64 0.58 9.54
N THR A 57 8.03 1.84 9.59
CA THR A 57 8.10 2.70 8.41
C THR A 57 9.08 2.16 7.37
N GLN A 58 8.76 2.33 6.09
CA GLN A 58 9.55 1.89 4.94
C GLN A 58 9.79 0.38 4.85
N LYS A 59 9.20 -0.41 5.74
CA LYS A 59 9.20 -1.87 5.68
C LYS A 59 7.98 -2.34 4.90
N LYS A 60 8.18 -3.35 4.06
CA LYS A 60 7.07 -4.01 3.36
C LYS A 60 6.10 -4.61 4.37
N ILE A 61 4.81 -4.47 4.13
CA ILE A 61 3.73 -5.01 4.97
C ILE A 61 3.28 -6.35 4.40
N CYS A 62 3.17 -7.34 5.28
CA CYS A 62 2.65 -8.66 4.94
C CYS A 62 1.12 -8.62 4.87
N LEU A 63 0.58 -8.74 3.65
CA LEU A 63 -0.84 -8.85 3.32
C LEU A 63 -1.05 -9.91 2.23
N SER A 64 -2.23 -10.53 2.17
CA SER A 64 -2.60 -11.47 1.10
C SER A 64 -2.54 -10.86 -0.31
N MET A 65 -2.69 -9.55 -0.41
CA MET A 65 -2.63 -8.78 -1.66
C MET A 65 -1.25 -8.13 -1.92
N SER A 66 -0.20 -8.58 -1.23
CA SER A 66 1.16 -8.04 -1.33
C SER A 66 2.17 -9.09 -1.80
N ASP A 67 3.37 -8.64 -2.14
CA ASP A 67 4.50 -9.48 -2.55
C ASP A 67 5.04 -10.44 -1.48
N PHE A 68 4.54 -10.38 -0.24
CA PHE A 68 4.79 -11.43 0.76
C PHE A 68 4.05 -12.73 0.46
N HIS A 69 2.89 -12.66 -0.19
CA HIS A 69 2.02 -13.80 -0.48
C HIS A 69 1.65 -13.87 -1.97
N PRO A 70 2.62 -14.10 -2.89
CA PRO A 70 2.33 -14.20 -4.32
C PRO A 70 1.31 -15.28 -4.67
N GLU A 71 1.19 -16.32 -3.85
CA GLU A 71 0.22 -17.41 -3.99
C GLU A 71 -1.23 -16.98 -3.76
N SER A 72 -1.45 -15.91 -3.01
CA SER A 72 -2.79 -15.38 -2.69
C SER A 72 -3.21 -14.23 -3.61
N TRP A 73 -2.32 -13.80 -4.51
CA TRP A 73 -2.56 -12.67 -5.41
C TRP A 73 -3.55 -13.03 -6.51
N ASN A 74 -4.49 -12.13 -6.77
CA ASN A 74 -5.38 -12.21 -7.93
C ASN A 74 -5.08 -11.05 -8.89
N PRO A 75 -4.62 -11.32 -10.14
CA PRO A 75 -4.36 -10.29 -11.14
C PRO A 75 -5.56 -9.39 -11.49
N MET A 76 -6.78 -9.78 -11.13
CA MET A 76 -7.98 -8.95 -11.29
C MET A 76 -8.11 -7.86 -10.22
N TRP A 77 -7.33 -7.92 -9.14
CA TRP A 77 -7.32 -6.87 -8.13
C TRP A 77 -6.60 -5.62 -8.64
N SER A 78 -7.22 -4.47 -8.40
CA SER A 78 -6.75 -3.16 -8.85
C SER A 78 -6.70 -2.17 -7.69
N VAL A 79 -5.98 -1.07 -7.89
CA VAL A 79 -6.07 0.08 -6.98
C VAL A 79 -7.39 0.79 -7.26
N SER A 80 -8.30 0.77 -6.29
CA SER A 80 -9.56 1.50 -6.40
C SER A 80 -9.33 3.01 -6.25
N ARG A 81 -10.16 3.80 -6.93
CA ARG A 81 -10.18 5.27 -6.79
C ARG A 81 -10.68 5.68 -5.43
#